data_AF-A0A3N0AN73-F1
#
_entry.id   AF-A0A3N0AN73-F1
#
_cell.length_a   1.000
_cell.length_b   1.000
_cell.length_c   1.000
_cell.angle_alpha   90.00
_cell.angle_beta   90.00
_cell.angle_gamma   90.00
#
_symmetry.space_group_name_H-M   'P 1'
#
loop_
_entity.id
_entity.type
_entity.pdbx_description
1 polymer ?
#
loop_
_entity_poly.entity_id
_entity_poly.type
_entity_poly.pdbx_seq_one_letter_code
_entity_poly.pdbx_strand_id
1 'polypeptide(L)' 'MNENAIKEVVGLICESRQEGDMVSLTIGSLTGENRLSITNAPSYVLDAITDNGYYLKAEFGSVIVMAEEG' A
#
# COMPACT_ATOMS: atom_id res chain seq x y z
N MET A 1 -1.68 6.62 -9.51
CA MET A 1 -2.01 6.95 -8.08
C MET A 1 -1.43 8.32 -7.73
N ASN A 2 -2.21 9.23 -7.12
CA ASN A 2 -1.74 10.58 -6.79
C ASN A 2 -0.95 10.64 -5.47
N GLU A 3 -0.15 11.69 -5.27
CA GLU A 3 0.68 11.88 -4.08
C GLU A 3 -0.12 11.86 -2.76
N ASN A 4 -1.34 12.41 -2.76
CA ASN A 4 -2.20 12.39 -1.58
C ASN A 4 -2.61 10.96 -1.19
N ALA A 5 -2.99 10.14 -2.15
CA ALA A 5 -3.34 8.74 -1.90
C ALA A 5 -2.15 7.95 -1.34
N ILE A 6 -0.93 8.24 -1.79
CA ILE A 6 0.28 7.61 -1.25
C ILE A 6 0.49 8.02 0.21
N LYS A 7 0.33 9.30 0.53
CA LYS A 7 0.44 9.79 1.91
C LYS A 7 -0.61 9.16 2.82
N GLU A 8 -1.84 9.03 2.35
CA GLU A 8 -2.93 8.40 3.09
C GLU A 8 -2.63 6.92 3.36
N VAL A 9 -2.28 6.14 2.34
CA VAL A 9 -1.92 4.72 2.52
C VAL A 9 -0.72 4.54 3.46
N VAL A 10 0.31 5.37 3.33
CA VAL A 10 1.47 5.30 4.23
C VAL A 10 1.09 5.72 5.66
N GLY A 11 0.19 6.69 5.82
CA GLY A 11 -0.39 7.08 7.10
C GLY A 11 -1.12 5.92 7.75
N LEU A 12 -2.03 5.28 7.01
CA LEU A 12 -2.78 4.11 7.46
C LEU A 12 -1.88 2.95 7.87
N ILE A 13 -0.83 2.68 7.10
CA ILE A 13 0.19 1.68 7.47
C ILE A 13 0.85 2.05 8.80
N CYS A 14 1.22 3.31 8.99
CA CYS A 14 1.86 3.79 10.21
C CYS A 14 0.93 3.74 11.43
N GLU A 15 -0.37 3.96 11.24
CA GLU A 15 -1.39 3.91 12.29
C GLU A 15 -1.82 2.48 12.64
N SER A 16 -1.83 1.59 11.63
CA SER A 16 -2.30 0.21 11.80
C SER A 16 -1.23 -0.73 12.33
N ARG A 17 0.05 -0.49 12.00
CA ARG A 17 1.17 -1.33 12.47
C ARG A 17 1.26 -1.31 13.99
N GLN A 18 1.62 -2.45 14.60
CA GLN A 18 1.89 -2.53 16.03
C GLN A 18 3.40 -2.47 16.28
N GLU A 19 3.77 -2.37 17.56
CA GLU A 19 5.18 -2.36 17.95
C GLU A 19 5.83 -3.71 17.59
N GLY A 20 6.95 -3.65 16.85
CA GLY A 20 7.67 -4.83 16.37
C GLY A 20 7.30 -5.27 14.96
N ASP A 21 6.25 -4.69 14.35
CA ASP A 21 5.90 -5.02 12.97
C ASP A 21 6.84 -4.40 11.95
N MET A 22 7.18 -5.20 10.95
CA MET A 22 8.00 -4.79 9.82
C MET A 22 7.15 -4.69 8.56
N VAL A 23 6.96 -3.48 8.06
CA VAL A 23 6.32 -3.22 6.77
C VAL A 23 7.36 -2.73 5.78
N SER A 24 7.50 -3.45 4.67
CA SER A 24 8.40 -3.11 3.57
C SER A 24 7.57 -2.66 2.38
N LEU A 25 7.74 -1.40 1.97
CA LEU A 25 7.07 -0.81 0.83
C LEU A 25 8.06 -0.07 -0.07
N THR A 26 7.72 0.05 -1.34
CA THR A 26 8.46 0.77 -2.37
C THR A 26 7.50 1.72 -3.09
N ILE A 27 7.91 2.97 -3.25
CA ILE A 27 7.21 3.96 -4.05
C ILE A 27 8.05 4.18 -5.30
N GLY A 28 7.49 3.84 -6.45
CA GLY A 28 8.17 3.99 -7.74
C GLY A 28 7.23 4.52 -8.80
N SER A 29 7.79 4.87 -9.96
CA SER A 29 7.02 5.24 -11.14
C SER A 29 7.67 4.57 -12.34
N LEU A 30 6.97 3.58 -12.92
CA LEU A 30 7.46 2.87 -14.12
C LEU A 30 7.00 3.56 -15.41
N THR A 31 5.86 4.26 -15.37
CA THR A 31 5.19 4.81 -16.56
C THR A 31 4.67 6.24 -16.38
N GLY A 32 5.13 6.95 -15.34
CA GLY A 32 4.73 8.34 -15.05
C GLY A 32 3.71 8.46 -13.92
N GLU A 33 2.98 7.40 -13.60
CA GLU A 33 2.14 7.34 -12.41
C GLU A 33 2.90 6.75 -11.23
N ASN A 34 2.81 7.43 -10.08
CA ASN A 34 3.33 6.88 -8.84
C ASN A 34 2.58 5.60 -8.49
N ARG A 35 3.34 4.59 -8.07
CA ARG A 35 2.91 3.24 -7.75
C ARG A 35 3.48 2.86 -6.40
N LEU A 36 2.61 2.38 -5.52
CA LEU A 36 2.98 1.90 -4.20
C LEU A 36 2.92 0.37 -4.19
N SER A 37 4.05 -0.26 -3.89
CA SER A 37 4.19 -1.72 -3.83
C SER A 37 4.62 -2.12 -2.43
N ILE A 38 3.89 -3.03 -1.80
CA ILE A 38 4.15 -3.58 -0.47
C ILE A 38 4.75 -4.97 -0.66
N THR A 39 6.00 -5.16 -0.25
CA THR A 39 6.69 -6.45 -0.33
C THR A 39 6.45 -7.31 0.91
N ASN A 40 6.28 -6.67 2.07
CA ASN A 40 6.00 -7.35 3.32
C ASN A 40 5.09 -6.47 4.17
N ALA A 41 3.97 -7.02 4.65
CA ALA A 41 3.14 -6.39 5.65
C ALA A 41 2.32 -7.45 6.37
N PRO A 42 2.01 -7.25 7.67
CA PRO A 42 1.01 -8.04 8.35
C PRO A 42 -0.35 -7.94 7.66
N SER A 43 -1.14 -9.01 7.69
CA SER A 43 -2.43 -9.08 6.99
C SER A 43 -3.42 -8.00 7.44
N TYR A 44 -3.44 -7.65 8.72
CA TYR A 44 -4.34 -6.61 9.24
C TYR A 44 -3.98 -5.20 8.74
N VAL A 45 -2.72 -4.95 8.35
CA VAL A 45 -2.32 -3.68 7.72
C VAL A 45 -2.89 -3.61 6.30
N LEU A 46 -2.84 -4.74 5.58
CA LEU A 46 -3.44 -4.84 4.24
C LEU A 46 -4.96 -4.68 4.32
N ASP A 47 -5.59 -5.27 5.34
CA ASP A 47 -7.01 -5.15 5.61
C ASP A 47 -7.43 -3.69 5.86
N ALA A 48 -6.66 -2.96 6.68
CA ALA A 48 -6.88 -1.53 6.91
C ALA A 48 -6.79 -0.68 5.64
N ILE A 49 -5.88 -1.02 4.72
CA ILE A 49 -5.78 -0.34 3.42
C ILE A 49 -7.04 -0.58 2.58
N THR A 50 -7.55 -1.82 2.55
CA THR A 50 -8.78 -2.14 1.82
C THR A 50 -10.05 -1.57 2.45
N ASP A 51 -10.11 -1.50 3.78
CA ASP A 51 -11.23 -0.90 4.52
C ASP A 51 -11.34 0.61 4.22
N ASN A 52 -10.22 1.26 3.92
CA ASN A 52 -10.16 2.66 3.50
C ASN A 52 -10.42 2.89 1.99
N GLY A 53 -10.91 1.88 1.27
CA GLY A 53 -11.33 2.01 -0.12
C GLY A 53 -10.20 1.92 -1.16
N TYR A 54 -9.03 1.42 -0.77
CA TYR A 54 -7.96 1.10 -1.71
C TYR A 54 -8.03 -0.37 -2.14
N TYR A 55 -7.55 -0.64 -3.35
CA TYR A 55 -7.52 -1.98 -3.92
C TYR A 55 -6.10 -2.54 -3.89
N LEU A 56 -6.00 -3.82 -3.57
CA LEU A 56 -4.73 -4.54 -3.49
C LEU A 56 -4.63 -5.53 -4.65
N LYS A 57 -3.57 -5.43 -5.44
CA LYS A 57 -3.29 -6.33 -6.56
C LYS A 57 -1.96 -7.05 -6.34
N ALA A 58 -1.99 -8.37 -6.22
CA ALA A 58 -0.76 -9.16 -6.10
C ALA A 58 -0.03 -9.20 -7.44
N GLU A 59 1.23 -8.76 -7.47
CA GLU A 59 2.07 -8.74 -8.67
C GLU A 59 3.53 -9.05 -8.32
N PHE A 60 4.12 -10.05 -8.99
CA PHE A 60 5.53 -10.47 -8.85
C PHE A 60 6.06 -10.56 -7.40
N GLY A 61 5.28 -11.15 -6.48
CA GLY A 61 5.70 -11.30 -5.07
C GLY A 61 5.60 -10.02 -4.24
N SER A 62 4.89 -9.01 -4.75
CA SER A 62 4.53 -7.78 -4.02
C SER A 62 3.03 -7.51 -4.16
N VAL A 63 2.51 -6.64 -3.31
CA VAL A 63 1.12 -6.19 -3.34
C VAL A 63 1.09 -4.73 -3.76
N ILE A 64 0.40 -4.46 -4.85
CA ILE A 64 0.31 -3.14 -5.45
C ILE A 64 -0.95 -2.48 -4.93
N VAL A 65 -0.82 -1.27 -4.41
CA VAL A 65 -1.96 -0.49 -3.94
C VAL A 65 -2.45 0.40 -5.07
N MET A 66 -3.75 0.31 -5.35
CA MET A 66 -4.45 1.03 -6.41
C MET A 66 -5.61 1.83 -5.79
N ALA A 67 -5.85 3.03 -6.32
CA ALA A 67 -6.96 3.88 -5.85
C ALA A 67 -8.29 3.58 -6.56
N GLU A 68 -8.27 2.77 -7.61
CA GLU A 68 -9.43 2.40 -8.43
C GLU A 68 -9.35 0.90 -8.75
N GLU A 69 -10.50 0.25 -8.99
CA GLU A 69 -10.55 -1.16 -9.44
C GLU A 69 -9.87 -1.30 -10.81
N GLY A 70 -8.92 -2.24 -10.94
CA GLY A 70 -8.21 -2.49 -12.20
C GLY A 70 -7.50 -3.84 -12.28
#